data_AF-G1FMD4-F1
#
_entry.id   AF-G1FMD4-F1
#
_cell.length_a   1.000
_cell.length_b   1.000
_cell.length_c   1.000
_cell.angle_alpha   90.00
_cell.angle_beta   90.00
_cell.angle_gamma   90.00
#
_symmetry.space_group_name_H-M   'P 1'
#
loop_
_entity.id
_entity.type
_entity.pdbx_description
1 polymer ?
#
loop_
_entity_poly.entity_id
_entity_poly.type
_entity_poly.pdbx_seq_one_letter_code
_entity_poly.pdbx_strand_id
1 'polypeptide(L)'
;RIVKLIVELMRNHDTPESLVILASASDLLLRATDGMLVDGEACTLPQLELLEATARAVQPVLQWGESGFAVADGLSNLLKCRLPATIRCLSHPSAHVRALSTSVLRDIQQTGSMKPASKLTHRNGIHGPSYQYFRSDVINWQADIEKCLTWEAHSRLATGMPVHHLDSAAKELGCTISI
;
A
#
# COMPACT_ATOMS: atom_id res chain seq x y z
N ARG A 1 -1.09 -14.59 -15.36
CA ARG A 1 -2.30 -15.41 -15.06
C ARG A 1 -2.52 -15.54 -13.56
N ILE A 2 -1.61 -16.15 -12.79
CA ILE A 2 -1.75 -16.30 -11.33
C ILE A 2 -1.96 -14.95 -10.61
N VAL A 3 -1.12 -13.94 -10.88
CA VAL A 3 -1.28 -12.59 -10.27
C VAL A 3 -2.69 -12.04 -10.47
N LYS A 4 -3.27 -12.13 -11.68
CA LYS A 4 -4.65 -11.68 -11.94
C LYS A 4 -5.70 -12.45 -11.15
N LEU A 5 -5.51 -13.75 -10.88
CA LEU A 5 -6.41 -14.49 -9.99
C LEU A 5 -6.32 -13.97 -8.55
N ILE A 6 -5.11 -13.67 -8.07
CA ILE A 6 -4.91 -13.08 -6.73
C ILE A 6 -5.56 -11.69 -6.65
N VAL A 7 -5.45 -10.86 -7.71
CA VAL A 7 -6.13 -9.55 -7.80
C VAL A 7 -7.65 -9.70 -7.61
N GLU A 8 -8.30 -10.60 -8.36
CA GLU A 8 -9.76 -10.77 -8.26
C GLU A 8 -10.19 -11.36 -6.91
N LEU A 9 -9.39 -12.25 -6.31
CA LEU A 9 -9.62 -12.72 -4.93
C LEU A 9 -9.45 -11.61 -3.89
N MET A 10 -8.47 -10.71 -4.08
CA MET A 10 -8.24 -9.55 -3.19
C MET A 10 -9.34 -8.49 -3.33
N ARG A 11 -9.96 -8.36 -4.52
CA ARG A 11 -11.13 -7.49 -4.77
C ARG A 11 -12.44 -8.06 -4.22
N ASN A 12 -12.52 -9.37 -3.98
CA ASN A 12 -13.74 -10.02 -3.50
C ASN A 12 -13.88 -9.89 -1.97
N HIS A 13 -14.37 -8.73 -1.54
CA HIS A 13 -14.63 -8.43 -0.12
C HIS A 13 -15.83 -9.19 0.46
N ASP A 14 -16.67 -9.83 -0.35
CA ASP A 14 -17.80 -10.65 0.12
C ASP A 14 -17.35 -11.99 0.73
N THR A 15 -16.11 -12.41 0.47
CA THR A 15 -15.48 -13.62 1.04
C THR A 15 -14.29 -13.26 1.94
N PRO A 16 -14.50 -12.95 3.23
CA PRO A 16 -13.42 -12.53 4.13
C PRO A 16 -12.33 -13.61 4.28
N GLU A 17 -12.68 -14.89 4.16
CA GLU A 17 -11.74 -16.02 4.24
C GLU A 17 -10.65 -15.94 3.17
N SER A 18 -11.00 -15.50 1.95
CA SER A 18 -10.06 -15.31 0.84
C SER A 18 -8.98 -14.29 1.21
N LEU A 19 -9.38 -13.17 1.81
CA LEU A 19 -8.47 -12.11 2.25
C LEU A 19 -7.60 -12.56 3.43
N VAL A 20 -8.17 -13.27 4.41
CA VAL A 20 -7.43 -13.86 5.54
C VAL A 20 -6.33 -14.81 5.04
N ILE A 21 -6.66 -15.72 4.11
CA ILE A 21 -5.72 -16.67 3.51
C ILE A 21 -4.62 -15.94 2.74
N LEU A 22 -4.96 -14.94 1.92
CA LEU A 22 -3.98 -14.18 1.13
C LEU A 22 -3.04 -13.36 2.03
N ALA A 23 -3.55 -12.64 3.03
CA ALA A 23 -2.71 -11.88 3.96
C ALA A 23 -1.79 -12.77 4.81
N SER A 24 -2.27 -13.96 5.19
CA SER A 24 -1.45 -14.97 5.88
C SER A 24 -0.35 -15.56 4.97
N ALA A 25 -0.57 -15.56 3.65
CA ALA A 25 0.39 -16.02 2.63
C ALA A 25 1.31 -14.88 2.15
N SER A 26 1.93 -14.14 3.07
CA SER A 26 2.76 -12.97 2.76
C SER A 26 3.90 -13.24 1.77
N ASP A 27 4.56 -14.41 1.84
CA ASP A 27 5.56 -14.86 0.83
C ASP A 27 4.96 -14.92 -0.58
N LEU A 28 3.74 -15.44 -0.73
CA LEU A 28 3.07 -15.51 -2.03
C LEU A 28 2.78 -14.11 -2.59
N LEU A 29 2.33 -13.18 -1.75
CA LEU A 29 2.06 -11.80 -2.17
C LEU A 29 3.34 -11.03 -2.49
N LEU A 30 4.41 -11.24 -1.71
CA LEU A 30 5.75 -10.71 -2.02
C LEU A 30 6.22 -11.26 -3.37
N ARG A 31 6.23 -12.58 -3.57
CA ARG A 31 6.67 -13.19 -4.84
C ARG A 31 5.79 -12.83 -6.03
N ALA A 32 4.48 -12.64 -5.82
CA ALA A 32 3.58 -12.12 -6.83
C ALA A 32 3.90 -10.68 -7.23
N THR A 33 4.67 -9.93 -6.42
CA THR A 33 5.07 -8.53 -6.64
C THR A 33 6.57 -8.32 -6.88
N ASP A 34 7.41 -9.37 -6.86
CA ASP A 34 8.87 -9.25 -7.09
C ASP A 34 9.23 -8.67 -8.47
N GLY A 35 8.43 -8.98 -9.49
CA GLY A 35 8.57 -8.45 -10.84
C GLY A 35 8.05 -7.01 -11.00
N MET A 36 8.46 -6.09 -10.12
CA MET A 36 8.31 -4.64 -10.31
C MET A 36 9.68 -3.98 -10.51
N LEU A 37 10.24 -4.18 -11.70
CA LEU A 37 11.50 -3.57 -12.11
C LEU A 37 11.24 -2.38 -13.04
N VAL A 38 11.74 -1.22 -12.65
CA VAL A 38 11.77 0.00 -13.48
C VAL A 38 13.24 0.33 -13.74
N ASP A 39 13.53 0.82 -14.95
CA ASP A 39 14.87 1.01 -15.52
C ASP A 39 15.61 -0.33 -15.82
N GLY A 40 14.90 -1.27 -16.46
CA GLY A 40 15.42 -2.57 -16.89
C GLY A 40 14.35 -3.59 -17.33
N GLU A 41 13.08 -3.30 -17.00
CA GLU A 41 11.85 -4.05 -17.30
C GLU A 41 11.71 -5.41 -16.56
N ALA A 42 10.52 -5.81 -16.09
CA ALA A 42 9.21 -5.21 -16.33
C ALA A 42 8.58 -4.56 -15.08
N CYS A 43 7.80 -3.49 -15.30
CA CYS A 43 6.66 -3.18 -14.45
C CYS A 43 5.40 -3.75 -15.12
N THR A 44 5.00 -4.93 -14.67
CA THR A 44 3.83 -5.65 -15.17
C THR A 44 2.58 -5.07 -14.52
N LEU A 45 1.64 -4.53 -15.32
CA LEU A 45 0.36 -3.98 -14.85
C LEU A 45 -0.35 -4.87 -13.81
N PRO A 46 -0.46 -6.21 -13.97
CA PRO A 46 -0.96 -7.12 -12.93
C PRO A 46 -0.38 -6.94 -11.51
N GLN A 47 0.89 -6.57 -11.38
CA GLN A 47 1.51 -6.36 -10.06
C GLN A 47 1.09 -5.03 -9.42
N LEU A 48 0.87 -3.99 -10.22
CA LEU A 48 0.25 -2.75 -9.74
C LEU A 48 -1.25 -2.93 -9.48
N GLU A 49 -1.98 -3.70 -10.31
CA GLU A 49 -3.37 -4.11 -10.05
C GLU A 49 -3.49 -4.85 -8.70
N LEU A 50 -2.49 -5.67 -8.33
CA LEU A 50 -2.45 -6.38 -7.05
C LEU A 50 -2.17 -5.46 -5.87
N LEU A 51 -1.26 -4.49 -6.01
CA LEU A 51 -1.00 -3.50 -4.97
C LEU A 51 -2.19 -2.55 -4.77
N GLU A 52 -2.91 -2.20 -5.85
CA GLU A 52 -4.14 -1.40 -5.78
C GLU A 52 -5.25 -2.17 -5.03
N ALA A 53 -5.49 -3.43 -5.42
CA ALA A 53 -6.44 -4.29 -4.72
C ALA A 53 -6.06 -4.49 -3.25
N THR A 54 -4.77 -4.65 -2.95
CA THR A 54 -4.26 -4.76 -1.57
C THR A 54 -4.52 -3.49 -0.77
N ALA A 55 -4.20 -2.31 -1.30
CA ALA A 55 -4.44 -1.03 -0.64
C ALA A 55 -5.93 -0.81 -0.34
N ARG A 56 -6.80 -1.16 -1.29
CA ARG A 56 -8.26 -1.09 -1.15
C ARG A 56 -8.83 -2.10 -0.16
N ALA A 57 -8.19 -3.25 0.03
CA ALA A 57 -8.62 -4.29 0.97
C ALA A 57 -8.30 -3.96 2.44
N VAL A 58 -7.27 -3.14 2.72
CA VAL A 58 -6.90 -2.75 4.10
C VAL A 58 -8.06 -2.11 4.86
N GLN A 59 -8.78 -1.17 4.24
CA GLN A 59 -9.86 -0.43 4.92
C GLN A 59 -11.08 -1.32 5.29
N PRO A 60 -11.65 -2.14 4.38
CA PRO A 60 -12.68 -3.14 4.73
C PRO A 60 -12.23 -4.11 5.83
N VAL A 61 -10.98 -4.59 5.78
CA VAL A 61 -10.43 -5.50 6.79
C VAL A 61 -10.36 -4.82 8.17
N LEU A 62 -9.98 -3.54 8.25
CA LEU A 62 -10.00 -2.79 9.51
C LEU A 62 -11.42 -2.64 10.11
N GLN A 63 -12.48 -2.75 9.30
CA GLN A 63 -13.86 -2.71 9.80
C GLN A 63 -14.28 -4.01 10.51
N TRP A 64 -13.52 -5.11 10.38
CA TRP A 64 -13.75 -6.34 11.13
C TRP A 64 -13.36 -6.21 12.63
N GLY A 65 -12.70 -5.13 13.02
CA GLY A 65 -12.24 -4.89 14.38
C GLY A 65 -11.04 -5.76 14.75
N GLU A 66 -11.02 -6.31 15.96
CA GLU A 66 -9.85 -7.01 16.51
C GLU A 66 -9.38 -8.21 15.67
N SER A 67 -10.31 -8.91 15.01
CA SER A 67 -9.98 -10.04 14.11
C SER A 67 -9.37 -9.61 12.78
N GLY A 68 -9.63 -8.38 12.32
CA GLY A 68 -9.07 -7.83 11.07
C GLY A 68 -7.65 -7.28 11.23
N PHE A 69 -7.22 -6.97 12.45
CA PHE A 69 -5.96 -6.27 12.68
C PHE A 69 -4.71 -6.98 12.15
N ALA A 70 -4.56 -8.29 12.39
CA ALA A 70 -3.42 -9.05 11.89
C ALA A 70 -3.40 -9.15 10.34
N VAL A 71 -4.58 -9.20 9.73
CA VAL A 71 -4.76 -9.20 8.27
C VAL A 71 -4.38 -7.83 7.70
N ALA A 72 -4.89 -6.74 8.28
CA ALA A 72 -4.57 -5.37 7.86
C ALA A 72 -3.08 -5.03 8.01
N ASP A 73 -2.42 -5.51 9.07
CA ASP A 73 -0.98 -5.37 9.28
C ASP A 73 -0.18 -6.12 8.20
N GLY A 74 -0.53 -7.38 7.91
CA GLY A 74 0.10 -8.16 6.83
C GLY A 74 -0.02 -7.50 5.45
N LEU A 75 -1.21 -6.99 5.10
CA LEU A 75 -1.42 -6.23 3.86
C LEU A 75 -0.64 -4.90 3.85
N SER A 76 -0.62 -4.17 4.97
CA SER A 76 0.13 -2.91 5.12
C SER A 76 1.64 -3.12 4.99
N ASN A 77 2.17 -4.21 5.53
CA ASN A 77 3.59 -4.58 5.40
C ASN A 77 3.96 -4.85 3.93
N LEU A 78 3.12 -5.54 3.15
CA LEU A 78 3.35 -5.71 1.70
C LEU A 78 3.43 -4.35 0.99
N LEU A 79 2.47 -3.46 1.24
CA LEU A 79 2.43 -2.12 0.65
C LEU A 79 3.69 -1.33 1.03
N LYS A 80 4.16 -1.43 2.28
CA LYS A 80 5.37 -0.76 2.76
C LYS A 80 6.63 -1.31 2.11
N CYS A 81 6.73 -2.63 1.95
CA CYS A 81 7.83 -3.28 1.22
C CYS A 81 7.89 -2.91 -0.27
N ARG A 82 6.74 -2.60 -0.90
CA ARG A 82 6.67 -2.24 -2.34
C ARG A 82 6.61 -0.75 -2.62
N LEU A 83 6.40 0.10 -1.61
CA LEU A 83 6.30 1.55 -1.75
C LEU A 83 7.44 2.18 -2.60
N PRO A 84 8.73 1.90 -2.38
CA PRO A 84 9.80 2.49 -3.21
C PRO A 84 9.70 2.11 -4.69
N ALA A 85 9.29 0.88 -4.99
CA ALA A 85 9.11 0.41 -6.36
C ALA A 85 7.86 1.03 -7.01
N THR A 86 6.76 1.19 -6.27
CA THR A 86 5.56 1.93 -6.72
C THR A 86 5.89 3.39 -7.02
N ILE A 87 6.70 4.04 -6.18
CA ILE A 87 7.17 5.41 -6.41
C ILE A 87 8.02 5.50 -7.69
N ARG A 88 8.95 4.56 -7.90
CA ARG A 88 9.75 4.53 -9.13
C ARG A 88 8.90 4.36 -10.40
N CYS A 89 7.76 3.66 -10.30
CA CYS A 89 6.82 3.51 -11.42
C CYS A 89 6.15 4.83 -11.84
N LEU A 90 6.18 5.89 -11.02
CA LEU A 90 5.77 7.24 -11.43
C LEU A 90 6.68 7.84 -12.51
N SER A 91 7.94 7.39 -12.61
CA SER A 91 8.89 7.79 -13.65
C SER A 91 8.81 6.93 -14.92
N HIS A 92 7.95 5.91 -14.95
CA HIS A 92 7.87 4.94 -16.03
C HIS A 92 7.33 5.56 -17.35
N PRO A 93 7.83 5.18 -18.55
CA PRO A 93 7.41 5.79 -19.82
C PRO A 93 5.92 5.59 -20.15
N SER A 94 5.33 4.45 -19.79
CA SER A 94 3.88 4.22 -19.97
C SER A 94 3.04 5.09 -19.03
N ALA A 95 2.19 5.94 -19.61
CA ALA A 95 1.26 6.79 -18.86
C ALA A 95 0.25 5.99 -18.01
N HIS A 96 -0.15 4.80 -18.46
CA HIS A 96 -1.07 3.94 -17.72
C HIS A 96 -0.43 3.37 -16.46
N VAL A 97 0.86 2.99 -16.53
CA VAL A 97 1.64 2.57 -15.35
C VAL A 97 1.72 3.71 -14.33
N ARG A 98 2.09 4.93 -14.77
CA ARG A 98 2.14 6.11 -13.89
C ARG A 98 0.80 6.36 -13.19
N ALA A 99 -0.30 6.40 -13.94
CA ALA A 99 -1.64 6.65 -13.41
C ALA A 99 -2.07 5.59 -12.38
N LEU A 100 -1.81 4.31 -12.66
CA LEU A 100 -2.12 3.22 -11.73
C LEU A 100 -1.22 3.29 -10.48
N SER A 101 0.05 3.64 -10.60
CA SER A 101 0.93 3.88 -9.44
C SER A 101 0.44 5.04 -8.58
N THR A 102 -0.03 6.16 -9.17
CA THR A 102 -0.67 7.25 -8.41
C THR A 102 -1.95 6.77 -7.71
N SER A 103 -2.77 5.91 -8.34
CA SER A 103 -3.95 5.29 -7.72
C SER A 103 -3.58 4.49 -6.46
N VAL A 104 -2.60 3.57 -6.59
CA VAL A 104 -2.07 2.76 -5.47
C VAL A 104 -1.61 3.66 -4.31
N LEU A 105 -0.84 4.71 -4.59
CA LEU A 105 -0.31 5.61 -3.56
C LEU A 105 -1.41 6.40 -2.85
N ARG A 106 -2.44 6.84 -3.59
CA ARG A 106 -3.60 7.53 -3.02
C ARG A 106 -4.43 6.60 -2.13
N ASP A 107 -4.64 5.36 -2.56
CA ASP A 107 -5.35 4.35 -1.76
C ASP A 107 -4.56 4.04 -0.48
N ILE A 108 -3.22 3.92 -0.57
CA ILE A 108 -2.32 3.78 0.60
C ILE A 108 -2.49 4.95 1.58
N GLN A 109 -2.47 6.22 1.12
CA GLN A 109 -2.70 7.39 1.99
C GLN A 109 -4.04 7.33 2.72
N GLN A 110 -5.10 6.86 2.06
CA GLN A 110 -6.43 6.74 2.66
C GLN A 110 -6.46 5.73 3.82
N THR A 111 -5.66 4.66 3.76
CA THR A 111 -5.56 3.70 4.88
C THR A 111 -5.05 4.36 6.17
N GLY A 112 -4.09 5.29 6.07
CA GLY A 112 -3.50 6.00 7.22
C GLY A 112 -4.33 7.16 7.76
N SER A 113 -5.33 7.64 6.99
CA SER A 113 -6.17 8.77 7.38
C SER A 113 -7.25 8.40 8.39
N MET A 114 -7.62 7.11 8.47
CA MET A 114 -8.64 6.64 9.40
C MET A 114 -8.12 6.63 10.85
N LYS A 115 -8.59 7.60 11.64
CA LYS A 115 -8.56 7.47 13.10
C LYS A 115 -9.29 6.17 13.48
N PRO A 116 -8.74 5.32 14.37
CA PRO A 116 -9.50 4.21 14.93
C PRO A 116 -10.76 4.80 15.57
N ALA A 117 -11.93 4.27 15.19
CA ALA A 117 -13.21 4.83 15.60
C ALA A 117 -13.34 4.74 17.13
N SER A 118 -13.14 5.87 17.82
CA SER A 118 -13.18 5.96 19.28
C SER A 118 -14.63 5.93 19.79
N LYS A 119 -15.32 4.83 19.50
CA LYS A 119 -16.64 4.46 20.01
C LYS A 119 -16.66 2.97 20.35
N LEU A 120 -15.67 2.53 21.13
CA LEU A 120 -15.91 1.45 22.08
C LEU A 120 -16.92 1.96 23.11
N THR A 121 -18.21 1.79 22.81
CA THR A 121 -19.28 1.97 23.78
C THR A 121 -19.01 1.01 24.93
N HIS A 122 -18.73 1.57 26.12
CA HIS A 122 -18.29 0.84 27.30
C HIS A 122 -19.38 -0.10 27.83
N ARG A 123 -19.52 -1.28 27.22
CA ARG A 123 -20.43 -2.33 27.68
C ARG A 123 -19.71 -3.11 28.77
N ASN A 124 -20.01 -2.76 30.02
CA ASN A 124 -19.47 -3.35 31.24
C ASN A 124 -19.36 -4.89 31.15
N GLY A 125 -18.16 -5.43 31.27
CA GLY A 125 -17.89 -6.87 31.13
C GLY A 125 -16.48 -7.27 31.59
N ILE A 126 -16.33 -7.45 32.90
CA ILE A 126 -15.34 -8.29 33.62
C ILE A 126 -13.93 -8.44 32.98
N HIS A 127 -12.98 -7.68 33.52
CA HIS A 127 -11.54 -7.98 33.66
C HIS A 127 -10.98 -9.23 32.91
N GLY A 128 -10.46 -8.99 31.70
CA GLY A 128 -9.34 -9.76 31.14
C GLY A 128 -8.08 -8.87 31.09
N PRO A 129 -6.86 -9.42 31.01
CA PRO A 129 -5.67 -8.61 30.83
C PRO A 129 -5.75 -7.87 29.50
N SER A 130 -5.67 -6.54 29.55
CA SER A 130 -5.62 -5.71 28.36
C SER A 130 -4.30 -5.96 27.62
N TYR A 131 -4.36 -6.80 26.59
CA TYR A 131 -3.27 -7.04 25.66
C TYR A 131 -2.97 -5.74 24.89
N GLN A 132 -2.13 -4.88 25.48
CA GLN A 132 -1.60 -3.65 24.88
C GLN A 132 -0.56 -3.95 23.78
N TYR A 133 -0.90 -4.84 22.85
CA TYR A 133 -0.08 -5.10 21.66
C TYR A 133 -0.38 -4.13 20.51
N PHE A 134 -1.37 -3.25 20.66
CA PHE A 134 -1.68 -2.20 19.68
C PHE A 134 -0.94 -0.88 19.94
N ARG A 135 0.39 -0.97 19.83
CA ARG A 135 1.16 0.04 19.09
C ARG A 135 1.73 -0.64 17.85
N SER A 136 0.88 -0.83 16.83
CA SER A 136 1.39 -0.65 15.47
C SER A 136 1.89 0.80 15.42
N ASP A 137 3.18 1.00 15.19
CA ASP A 137 3.75 2.33 15.02
C ASP A 137 3.02 2.98 13.85
N VAL A 138 2.13 3.93 14.17
CA VAL A 138 1.11 4.46 13.22
C VAL A 138 1.79 4.81 11.91
N ILE A 139 1.58 3.98 10.89
CA ILE A 139 2.31 4.09 9.63
C ILE A 139 1.95 5.44 9.02
N ASN A 140 2.89 6.38 9.12
CA ASN A 140 2.73 7.71 8.56
C ASN A 140 2.97 7.63 7.06
N TRP A 141 1.98 7.08 6.34
CA TRP A 141 2.03 6.87 4.90
C TRP A 141 2.38 8.15 4.15
N GLN A 142 1.93 9.32 4.62
CA GLN A 142 2.33 10.61 4.04
C GLN A 142 3.85 10.79 4.10
N ALA A 143 4.45 10.68 5.28
CA ALA A 143 5.90 10.87 5.45
C ALA A 143 6.73 9.78 4.76
N ASP A 144 6.27 8.52 4.78
CA ASP A 144 6.93 7.41 4.07
C ASP A 144 6.88 7.63 2.54
N ILE A 145 5.76 8.12 1.98
CA ILE A 145 5.62 8.48 0.56
C ILE A 145 6.52 9.68 0.21
N GLU A 146 6.48 10.77 0.97
CA GLU A 146 7.31 11.98 0.74
C GLU A 146 8.81 11.67 0.78
N LYS A 147 9.24 10.82 1.71
CA LYS A 147 10.61 10.32 1.82
C LYS A 147 11.02 9.52 0.58
N CYS A 148 10.16 8.63 0.09
CA CYS A 148 10.44 7.85 -1.11
C CYS A 148 10.44 8.72 -2.39
N LEU A 149 9.50 9.67 -2.52
CA LEU A 149 9.48 10.65 -3.62
C LEU A 149 10.76 11.48 -3.67
N THR A 150 11.18 12.01 -2.52
CA THR A 150 12.43 12.76 -2.35
C THR A 150 13.65 11.93 -2.78
N TRP A 151 13.75 10.69 -2.31
CA TRP A 151 14.86 9.81 -2.67
C TRP A 151 14.90 9.49 -4.18
N GLU A 152 13.75 9.18 -4.79
CA GLU A 152 13.67 8.88 -6.23
C GLU A 152 13.94 10.12 -7.08
N ALA A 153 13.50 11.32 -6.65
CA ALA A 153 13.83 12.58 -7.31
C ALA A 153 15.34 12.85 -7.32
N HIS A 154 16.03 12.70 -6.17
CA HIS A 154 17.49 12.78 -6.12
C HIS A 154 18.17 11.73 -7.01
N SER A 155 17.67 10.49 -7.04
CA SER A 155 18.21 9.41 -7.87
C SER A 155 18.08 9.71 -9.38
N ARG A 156 16.97 10.31 -9.81
CA ARG A 156 16.76 10.78 -11.19
C ARG A 156 17.69 11.94 -11.53
N LEU A 157 17.79 12.96 -10.68
CA LEU A 157 18.67 14.11 -10.91
C LEU A 157 20.15 13.69 -10.98
N ALA A 158 20.60 12.80 -10.10
CA ALA A 158 21.96 12.25 -10.11
C ALA A 158 22.28 11.43 -11.37
N THR A 159 21.27 10.92 -12.08
CA THR A 159 21.41 10.21 -13.36
C THR A 159 21.07 11.08 -14.58
N GLY A 160 20.83 12.39 -14.39
CA GLY A 160 20.46 13.32 -15.46
C GLY A 160 19.03 13.13 -16.01
N MET A 161 18.20 12.34 -15.34
CA MET A 161 16.83 12.03 -15.74
C MET A 161 15.83 13.08 -15.23
N PRO A 162 14.77 13.42 -16.01
CA PRO A 162 13.83 14.46 -15.63
C PRO A 162 12.85 14.00 -14.53
N VAL A 163 12.60 14.87 -13.54
CA VAL A 163 11.70 14.59 -12.40
C VAL A 163 10.24 15.04 -12.59
N HIS A 164 9.90 15.65 -13.73
CA HIS A 164 8.59 16.28 -13.95
C HIS A 164 7.37 15.37 -13.67
N HIS A 165 7.45 14.06 -13.93
CA HIS A 165 6.38 13.11 -13.60
C HIS A 165 6.23 12.92 -12.08
N LEU A 166 7.33 12.90 -11.33
CA LEU A 166 7.33 12.82 -9.87
C LEU A 166 6.72 14.09 -9.27
N ASP A 167 7.12 15.28 -9.77
CA ASP A 167 6.55 16.56 -9.33
C ASP A 167 5.04 16.65 -9.55
N SER A 168 4.55 16.15 -10.70
CA SER A 168 3.12 16.09 -11.00
C SER A 168 2.38 15.13 -10.07
N ALA A 169 2.90 13.93 -9.87
CA ALA A 169 2.30 12.93 -9.00
C ALA A 169 2.31 13.37 -7.52
N ALA A 170 3.40 13.98 -7.04
CA ALA A 170 3.49 14.53 -5.69
C ALA A 170 2.42 15.58 -5.44
N LYS A 171 2.22 16.53 -6.36
CA LYS A 171 1.13 17.52 -6.29
C LYS A 171 -0.26 16.88 -6.25
N GLU A 172 -0.48 15.83 -7.05
CA GLU A 172 -1.75 15.10 -7.09
C GLU A 172 -2.04 14.29 -5.81
N LEU A 173 -0.99 13.85 -5.12
CA LEU A 173 -1.05 13.15 -3.83
C LEU A 173 -1.02 14.13 -2.63
N GLY A 174 -0.85 15.44 -2.85
CA GLY A 174 -0.66 16.41 -1.76
C GLY A 174 0.66 16.21 -1.00
N CYS A 175 1.66 15.62 -1.63
CA CYS A 175 2.99 15.36 -1.10
C CYS A 175 4.00 16.43 -1.51
N THR A 176 4.99 16.65 -0.64
CA THR A 176 6.14 17.49 -0.90
C THR A 176 7.36 16.66 -1.34
N ILE A 177 8.17 17.21 -2.26
CA ILE A 177 9.49 16.70 -2.63
C ILE A 177 10.50 17.74 -2.17
N SER A 178 11.50 17.32 -1.39
CA SER A 178 12.64 18.16 -1.02
C SER A 178 13.83 17.80 -1.90
N ILE A 179 14.37 18.76 -2.65
CA ILE A 179 15.49 18.58 -3.60
C ILE A 179 16.68 19.42 -3.14
#